data_AF-A0A935XLC2-F1
#
_entry.id   AF-A0A935XLC2-F1
#
_cell.length_a   1.000
_cell.length_b   1.000
_cell.length_c   1.000
_cell.angle_alpha   90.00
_cell.angle_beta   90.00
_cell.angle_gamma   90.00
#
_symmetry.space_group_name_H-M   'P 1'
#
loop_
_entity.id
_entity.type
_entity.pdbx_description
1 polymer ?
#
loop_
_entity_poly.entity_id
_entity_poly.type
_entity_poly.pdbx_seq_one_letter_code
_entity_poly.pdbx_strand_id
1 'polypeptide(L)'
;MSWQQRTVAPTRAEPPKVDIRFPCPALSRGAFLVAFLVVGLGVVYGGGSWLGVAPINLLQPEWTRTHMLLVGAGLLLGTIAGFIAAAFAMLIPVRSEPFNDFLITEWQFGANTSLAWFMAIGAAVSWSLGSERAKLLVIEMGAERQAMAVIGAGLCVGLVIGAAFFAAVVFRLSPVACALIACAIALPVSRWELLRYGVTGWQWIAVGIAVPVITLGVSPAMIERDRRQRRVIMEDSR
;
A
#
# COMPACT_ATOMS: atom_id res chain seq x y z
N MET A 1 16.38 22.88 6.87
CA MET A 1 16.76 21.51 6.45
C MET A 1 15.87 21.09 5.29
N SER A 2 16.45 20.78 4.13
CA SER A 2 15.68 20.39 2.94
C SER A 2 15.16 18.96 3.07
N TRP A 3 14.03 18.66 2.43
CA TRP A 3 13.41 17.32 2.43
C TRP A 3 14.37 16.22 1.93
N GLN A 4 15.21 16.55 0.96
CA GLN A 4 16.25 15.69 0.40
C GLN A 4 17.29 15.23 1.45
N GLN A 5 17.58 16.05 2.45
CA GLN A 5 18.48 15.69 3.56
C GLN A 5 17.81 14.78 4.60
N ARG A 6 16.47 14.72 4.63
CA ARG A 6 15.70 13.83 5.53
C ARG A 6 15.47 12.45 4.90
N THR A 7 15.42 12.37 3.57
CA THR A 7 15.07 11.15 2.83
C THR A 7 16.22 10.32 2.29
N VAL A 8 17.47 10.76 2.31
CA VAL A 8 18.63 9.89 2.04
C VAL A 8 19.60 9.98 3.19
N ALA A 9 20.01 8.83 3.75
CA ALA A 9 21.18 8.82 4.61
C ALA A 9 22.36 9.40 3.82
N PRO A 10 23.15 10.36 4.37
CA PRO A 10 24.28 10.91 3.64
C PRO A 10 25.16 9.76 3.16
N THR A 11 25.55 9.80 1.87
CA THR A 11 26.43 8.83 1.25
C THR A 11 27.73 8.81 2.07
N ARG A 12 27.86 7.86 3.00
CA ARG A 12 29.09 7.73 3.79
C ARG A 12 30.16 7.22 2.84
N ALA A 13 31.31 7.90 2.80
CA ALA A 13 32.47 7.49 2.00
C ALA A 13 32.98 6.09 2.39
N GLU A 14 32.69 5.66 3.61
CA GLU A 14 32.91 4.29 4.06
C GLU A 14 31.64 3.78 4.76
N PRO A 15 31.06 2.64 4.32
CA PRO A 15 30.07 1.95 5.14
C PRO A 15 30.72 1.63 6.49
N PRO A 16 30.02 1.80 7.63
CA PRO A 16 30.58 1.38 8.91
C PRO A 16 31.03 -0.08 8.78
N LYS A 17 32.25 -0.41 9.26
CA LYS A 17 32.81 -1.78 9.30
C LYS A 17 31.94 -2.80 10.09
N VAL A 18 30.81 -2.35 10.59
CA VAL A 18 29.84 -3.15 11.32
C VAL A 18 28.90 -3.75 10.29
N ASP A 19 28.99 -5.07 10.10
CA ASP A 19 28.09 -5.86 9.28
C ASP A 19 26.66 -5.58 9.74
N ILE A 20 25.88 -4.80 8.96
CA ILE A 20 24.52 -4.38 9.32
C ILE A 20 23.60 -5.60 9.14
N ARG A 21 23.67 -6.55 10.08
CA ARG A 21 22.83 -7.74 10.13
C ARG A 21 21.70 -7.50 11.10
N PHE A 22 20.73 -6.69 10.70
CA PHE A 22 19.57 -6.38 11.54
C PHE A 22 18.26 -6.60 10.81
N PRO A 23 17.19 -6.99 11.53
CA PRO A 23 15.85 -7.06 10.99
C PRO A 23 15.48 -5.75 10.29
N CYS A 24 14.93 -5.82 9.09
CA CYS A 24 14.29 -4.67 8.45
C CYS A 24 12.78 -4.73 8.76
N PRO A 25 12.23 -3.81 9.56
CA PRO A 25 10.79 -3.80 9.86
C PRO A 25 9.93 -3.67 8.61
N ALA A 26 10.39 -2.92 7.59
CA ALA A 26 9.68 -2.79 6.32
C ALA A 26 9.72 -4.08 5.48
N LEU A 27 10.84 -4.84 5.50
CA LEU A 27 10.91 -6.16 4.89
C LEU A 27 9.96 -7.13 5.59
N SER A 28 9.89 -7.09 6.92
CA SER A 28 8.96 -7.91 7.70
C SER A 28 7.50 -7.60 7.35
N ARG A 29 7.14 -6.32 7.27
CA ARG A 29 5.80 -5.88 6.87
C ARG A 29 5.49 -6.20 5.39
N GLY A 30 6.47 -6.08 4.50
CA GLY A 30 6.34 -6.44 3.09
C GLY A 30 6.19 -7.95 2.89
N ALA A 31 6.99 -8.75 3.60
CA ALA A 31 6.89 -10.22 3.60
C ALA A 31 5.55 -10.68 4.17
N PHE A 32 5.05 -10.03 5.23
CA PHE A 32 3.69 -10.23 5.73
C PHE A 32 2.67 -10.04 4.61
N LEU A 33 2.72 -8.90 3.93
CA LEU A 33 1.76 -8.55 2.89
C LEU A 33 1.82 -9.53 1.71
N VAL A 34 3.02 -9.85 1.22
CA VAL A 34 3.20 -10.79 0.11
C VAL A 34 2.70 -12.18 0.50
N ALA A 35 3.06 -12.69 1.67
CA ALA A 35 2.60 -13.99 2.12
C ALA A 35 1.09 -14.01 2.38
N PHE A 36 0.53 -12.94 2.95
CA PHE A 36 -0.91 -12.76 3.12
C PHE A 36 -1.63 -12.80 1.78
N LEU A 37 -1.14 -12.09 0.77
CA LEU A 37 -1.73 -12.07 -0.55
C LEU A 37 -1.58 -13.42 -1.26
N VAL A 38 -0.39 -14.01 -1.28
CA VAL A 38 -0.15 -15.28 -1.96
C VAL A 38 -0.97 -16.41 -1.34
N VAL A 39 -0.95 -16.54 -0.02
CA VAL A 39 -1.70 -17.59 0.69
C VAL A 39 -3.19 -17.28 0.72
N GLY A 40 -3.57 -16.04 1.03
CA GLY A 40 -4.97 -15.63 1.08
C GLY A 40 -5.65 -15.75 -0.28
N LEU A 41 -5.05 -15.20 -1.35
CA LEU A 41 -5.57 -15.36 -2.71
C LEU A 41 -5.45 -16.82 -3.18
N GLY A 42 -4.39 -17.53 -2.81
CA GLY A 42 -4.22 -18.95 -3.12
C GLY A 42 -5.34 -19.81 -2.53
N VAL A 43 -5.76 -19.55 -1.29
CA VAL A 43 -6.89 -20.22 -0.64
C VAL A 43 -8.21 -19.83 -1.30
N VAL A 44 -8.41 -18.56 -1.61
CA VAL A 44 -9.65 -18.05 -2.21
C VAL A 44 -9.85 -18.58 -3.64
N TYR A 45 -8.83 -18.53 -4.50
CA TYR A 45 -8.94 -18.97 -5.90
C TYR A 45 -8.61 -20.45 -6.08
N GLY A 46 -7.58 -20.96 -5.40
CA GLY A 46 -7.19 -22.37 -5.45
C GLY A 46 -8.13 -23.28 -4.67
N GLY A 47 -8.55 -22.87 -3.47
CA GLY A 47 -9.50 -23.63 -2.64
C GLY A 47 -10.88 -23.76 -3.30
N GLY A 48 -11.32 -22.74 -4.05
CA GLY A 48 -12.53 -22.84 -4.87
C GLY A 48 -12.46 -23.97 -5.89
N SER A 49 -11.36 -24.06 -6.65
CA SER A 49 -11.16 -25.14 -7.63
C SER A 49 -11.13 -26.54 -7.00
N TRP A 50 -10.53 -26.66 -5.80
CA TRP A 50 -10.38 -27.94 -5.09
C TRP A 50 -11.69 -28.44 -4.48
N LEU A 51 -12.55 -27.50 -4.03
CA LEU A 51 -13.87 -27.79 -3.47
C LEU A 51 -14.98 -27.87 -4.54
N GLY A 52 -14.63 -27.78 -5.83
CA GLY A 52 -15.60 -27.77 -6.93
C GLY A 52 -16.52 -26.54 -6.93
N VAL A 53 -16.10 -25.46 -6.30
CA VAL A 53 -16.83 -24.20 -6.22
C VAL A 53 -16.49 -23.37 -7.44
N ALA A 54 -17.52 -22.77 -8.07
CA ALA A 54 -17.31 -21.87 -9.19
C ALA A 54 -16.31 -20.76 -8.81
N PRO A 55 -15.45 -20.31 -9.74
CA PRO A 55 -14.50 -19.25 -9.46
C PRO A 55 -15.24 -18.02 -8.94
N ILE A 56 -14.72 -17.43 -7.86
CA ILE A 56 -15.31 -16.24 -7.24
C ILE A 56 -15.28 -15.12 -8.28
N ASN A 57 -16.45 -14.84 -8.83
CA ASN A 57 -16.66 -13.65 -9.60
C ASN A 57 -16.88 -12.50 -8.62
N LEU A 58 -15.85 -11.69 -8.42
CA LEU A 58 -15.92 -10.50 -7.55
C LEU A 58 -17.06 -9.54 -7.97
N LEU A 59 -17.53 -9.64 -9.22
CA LEU A 59 -18.59 -8.82 -9.79
C LEU A 59 -20.00 -9.43 -9.68
N GLN A 60 -20.16 -10.67 -9.21
CA GLN A 60 -21.49 -11.27 -9.03
C GLN A 60 -22.15 -10.82 -7.72
N PRO A 61 -23.40 -10.35 -7.71
CA PRO A 61 -24.03 -9.73 -6.55
C PRO A 61 -24.15 -10.69 -5.35
N GLU A 62 -24.34 -11.99 -5.58
CA GLU A 62 -24.56 -12.96 -4.50
C GLU A 62 -23.38 -13.93 -4.34
N TRP A 63 -22.70 -13.84 -3.21
CA TRP A 63 -21.73 -14.85 -2.79
C TRP A 63 -22.44 -15.94 -2.00
N THR A 64 -22.37 -17.18 -2.49
CA THR A 64 -22.77 -18.34 -1.70
C THR A 64 -22.04 -18.39 -0.36
N ARG A 65 -22.65 -19.07 0.63
CA ARG A 65 -22.03 -19.31 1.95
C ARG A 65 -20.64 -19.92 1.83
N THR A 66 -20.41 -20.76 0.83
CA THR A 66 -19.12 -21.39 0.56
C THR A 66 -18.06 -20.39 0.10
N HIS A 67 -18.44 -19.39 -0.72
CA HIS A 67 -17.53 -18.30 -1.09
C HIS A 67 -17.15 -17.44 0.13
N MET A 68 -18.12 -17.11 0.98
CA MET A 68 -17.85 -16.37 2.22
C MET A 68 -16.90 -17.14 3.15
N LEU A 69 -17.08 -18.45 3.29
CA LEU A 69 -16.17 -19.30 4.07
C LEU A 69 -14.77 -19.38 3.46
N LEU A 70 -14.65 -19.48 2.13
CA LEU A 70 -13.36 -19.47 1.43
C LEU A 70 -12.63 -18.13 1.60
N VAL A 71 -13.36 -17.02 1.51
CA VAL A 71 -12.82 -15.68 1.77
C VAL A 71 -12.38 -15.55 3.22
N GLY A 72 -13.21 -15.94 4.19
CA GLY A 72 -12.87 -15.91 5.60
C GLY A 72 -11.66 -16.80 5.93
N ALA A 73 -11.59 -18.01 5.37
CA ALA A 73 -10.44 -18.91 5.52
C ALA A 73 -9.18 -18.33 4.86
N GLY A 74 -9.31 -17.69 3.70
CA GLY A 74 -8.21 -17.00 3.04
C GLY A 74 -7.66 -15.83 3.85
N LEU A 75 -8.54 -15.02 4.44
CA LEU A 75 -8.13 -13.95 5.36
C LEU A 75 -7.39 -14.51 6.58
N LEU A 76 -7.91 -15.58 7.20
CA LEU A 76 -7.30 -16.20 8.38
C LEU A 76 -5.94 -16.83 8.06
N LEU A 77 -5.89 -17.72 7.06
CA LEU A 77 -4.67 -18.42 6.67
C LEU A 77 -3.64 -17.47 6.07
N GLY A 78 -4.08 -16.48 5.29
CA GLY A 78 -3.24 -15.39 4.82
C GLY A 78 -2.64 -14.60 5.97
N THR A 79 -3.41 -14.29 7.02
CA THR A 79 -2.91 -13.57 8.20
C THR A 79 -1.87 -14.38 8.95
N ILE A 80 -2.12 -15.67 9.17
CA ILE A 80 -1.18 -16.59 9.83
C ILE A 80 0.12 -16.69 9.00
N ALA A 81 0.00 -16.93 7.69
CA ALA A 81 1.15 -16.98 6.79
C ALA A 81 1.92 -15.65 6.76
N GLY A 82 1.19 -14.54 6.79
CA GLY A 82 1.75 -13.19 6.90
C GLY A 82 2.58 -13.04 8.17
N PHE A 83 2.06 -13.41 9.34
CA PHE A 83 2.80 -13.33 10.61
C PHE A 83 4.05 -14.22 10.60
N ILE A 84 3.95 -15.43 10.06
CA ILE A 84 5.09 -16.34 9.90
C ILE A 84 6.14 -15.72 8.97
N ALA A 85 5.74 -15.19 7.82
CA ALA A 85 6.65 -14.55 6.87
C ALA A 85 7.28 -13.28 7.46
N ALA A 86 6.53 -12.48 8.21
CA ALA A 86 7.06 -11.36 8.96
C ALA A 86 8.14 -11.79 9.95
N ALA A 87 7.89 -12.84 10.73
CA ALA A 87 8.85 -13.37 11.70
C ALA A 87 10.12 -13.89 11.00
N PHE A 88 10.00 -14.66 9.93
CA PHE A 88 11.16 -15.12 9.16
C PHE A 88 11.91 -13.97 8.49
N ALA A 89 11.21 -12.97 7.95
CA ALA A 89 11.82 -11.80 7.35
C ALA A 89 12.57 -10.93 8.36
N MET A 90 12.19 -10.95 9.65
CA MET A 90 12.98 -10.32 10.70
C MET A 90 14.34 -11.02 10.91
N LEU A 91 14.47 -12.30 10.56
CA LEU A 91 15.72 -13.05 10.64
C LEU A 91 16.64 -12.81 9.42
N ILE A 92 16.13 -12.21 8.34
CA ILE A 92 16.91 -11.96 7.12
C ILE A 92 17.75 -10.68 7.31
N PRO A 93 19.09 -10.77 7.33
CA PRO A 93 19.94 -9.61 7.43
C PRO A 93 19.93 -8.84 6.11
N VAL A 94 19.39 -7.61 6.11
CA VAL A 94 19.45 -6.73 4.95
C VAL A 94 20.78 -5.99 4.94
N ARG A 95 21.74 -6.50 4.17
CA ARG A 95 23.11 -5.96 4.07
C ARG A 95 23.20 -4.64 3.30
N SER A 96 22.20 -4.31 2.49
CA SER A 96 22.16 -3.09 1.67
C SER A 96 21.28 -2.01 2.32
N GLU A 97 21.90 -0.93 2.79
CA GLU A 97 21.20 0.23 3.35
C GLU A 97 20.29 0.93 2.32
N PRO A 98 20.70 1.13 1.05
CA PRO A 98 19.81 1.68 0.01
C PRO A 98 18.58 0.81 -0.27
N PHE A 99 18.74 -0.52 -0.28
CA PHE A 99 17.61 -1.43 -0.50
C PHE A 99 16.63 -1.42 0.68
N ASN A 100 17.15 -1.32 1.91
CA ASN A 100 16.31 -1.15 3.09
C ASN A 100 15.52 0.16 3.05
N ASP A 101 16.19 1.26 2.68
CA ASP A 101 15.54 2.56 2.50
C ASP A 101 14.46 2.55 1.41
N PHE A 102 14.71 1.83 0.32
CA PHE A 102 13.69 1.59 -0.71
C PHE A 102 12.48 0.85 -0.12
N LEU A 103 12.68 -0.27 0.59
CA LEU A 103 11.58 -1.02 1.20
C LEU A 103 10.77 -0.21 2.22
N ILE A 104 11.44 0.60 3.06
CA ILE A 104 10.77 1.52 3.99
C ILE A 104 9.93 2.53 3.22
N THR A 105 10.47 3.07 2.12
CA THR A 105 9.77 4.03 1.27
C THR A 105 8.52 3.39 0.65
N GLU A 106 8.67 2.24 -0.01
CA GLU A 106 7.56 1.49 -0.60
C GLU A 106 6.46 1.18 0.41
N TRP A 107 6.84 0.70 1.60
CA TRP A 107 5.88 0.40 2.65
C TRP A 107 5.06 1.63 3.07
N GLN A 108 5.74 2.74 3.37
CA GLN A 108 5.07 3.95 3.84
C GLN A 108 4.17 4.56 2.75
N PHE A 109 4.65 4.59 1.51
CA PHE A 109 3.86 5.10 0.39
C PHE A 109 2.68 4.19 0.05
N GLY A 110 2.88 2.87 0.05
CA GLY A 110 1.81 1.90 -0.13
C GLY A 110 0.71 2.06 0.92
N ALA A 111 1.07 2.00 2.21
CA ALA A 111 0.11 2.08 3.31
C ALA A 111 -0.64 3.43 3.37
N ASN A 112 0.10 4.55 3.30
CA ASN A 112 -0.51 5.88 3.41
C ASN A 112 -1.38 6.19 2.20
N THR A 113 -0.97 5.77 1.00
CA THR A 113 -1.79 5.96 -0.21
C THR A 113 -3.02 5.09 -0.16
N SER A 114 -2.95 3.81 0.19
CA SER A 114 -4.15 2.96 0.34
C SER A 114 -5.18 3.58 1.27
N LEU A 115 -4.75 4.11 2.42
CA LEU A 115 -5.64 4.73 3.39
C LEU A 115 -6.24 6.04 2.86
N ALA A 116 -5.40 6.94 2.33
CA ALA A 116 -5.85 8.21 1.77
C ALA A 116 -6.78 8.00 0.56
N TRP A 117 -6.48 7.00 -0.27
CA TRP A 117 -7.27 6.63 -1.44
C TRP A 117 -8.65 6.11 -1.04
N PHE A 118 -8.71 5.21 -0.06
CA PHE A 118 -9.97 4.68 0.48
C PHE A 118 -10.87 5.81 1.00
N MET A 119 -10.32 6.71 1.81
CA MET A 119 -11.07 7.86 2.34
C MET A 119 -11.50 8.83 1.23
N ALA A 120 -10.62 9.13 0.28
CA ALA A 120 -10.90 10.08 -0.80
C ALA A 120 -11.94 9.56 -1.80
N ILE A 121 -11.87 8.30 -2.21
CA ILE A 121 -12.88 7.66 -3.07
C ILE A 121 -14.21 7.57 -2.32
N GLY A 122 -14.23 7.13 -1.07
CA GLY A 122 -15.44 7.08 -0.24
C GLY A 122 -16.13 8.44 -0.11
N ALA A 123 -15.35 9.50 0.15
CA ALA A 123 -15.86 10.86 0.21
C ALA A 123 -16.38 11.36 -1.15
N ALA A 124 -15.64 11.10 -2.23
CA ALA A 124 -16.03 11.51 -3.58
C ALA A 124 -17.32 10.83 -4.06
N VAL A 125 -17.48 9.53 -3.81
CA VAL A 125 -18.71 8.78 -4.13
C VAL A 125 -19.87 9.28 -3.28
N SER A 126 -19.67 9.45 -1.98
CA SER A 126 -20.71 9.95 -1.06
C SER A 126 -21.19 11.36 -1.41
N TRP A 127 -20.27 12.25 -1.79
CA TRP A 127 -20.60 13.59 -2.25
C TRP A 127 -21.39 13.54 -3.56
N SER A 128 -20.93 12.73 -4.52
CA SER A 128 -21.48 12.74 -5.88
C SER A 128 -22.87 12.11 -5.98
N LEU A 129 -23.11 11.03 -5.23
CA LEU A 129 -24.36 10.27 -5.29
C LEU A 129 -25.34 10.63 -4.16
N GLY A 130 -24.86 11.28 -3.09
CA GLY A 130 -25.58 11.42 -1.83
C GLY A 130 -25.46 10.17 -0.94
N SER A 131 -25.58 10.35 0.38
CA SER A 131 -25.28 9.30 1.36
C SER A 131 -26.14 8.04 1.18
N GLU A 132 -27.43 8.19 0.89
CA GLU A 132 -28.34 7.04 0.76
C GLU A 132 -28.07 6.22 -0.49
N ARG A 133 -27.77 6.86 -1.63
CA ARG A 133 -27.41 6.14 -2.86
C ARG A 133 -26.01 5.55 -2.80
N ALA A 134 -25.07 6.21 -2.13
CA ALA A 134 -23.75 5.65 -1.89
C ALA A 134 -23.81 4.40 -1.01
N LYS A 135 -24.62 4.42 0.07
CA LYS A 135 -24.86 3.23 0.90
C LYS A 135 -25.48 2.09 0.10
N LEU A 136 -26.50 2.38 -0.72
CA LEU A 136 -27.12 1.38 -1.59
C LEU A 136 -26.11 0.79 -2.57
N LEU A 137 -25.27 1.61 -3.20
CA LEU A 137 -24.20 1.16 -4.09
C LEU A 137 -23.19 0.23 -3.38
N VAL A 138 -22.82 0.56 -2.14
CA VAL A 138 -21.92 -0.26 -1.30
C VAL A 138 -22.58 -1.60 -0.95
N ILE A 139 -23.87 -1.59 -0.64
CA ILE A 139 -24.65 -2.81 -0.34
C ILE A 139 -24.76 -3.69 -1.60
N GLU A 140 -25.14 -3.11 -2.75
CA GLU A 140 -25.34 -3.80 -4.02
C GLU A 140 -24.03 -4.42 -4.56
N MET A 141 -22.91 -3.72 -4.41
CA MET A 141 -21.61 -4.23 -4.86
C MET A 141 -20.88 -5.09 -3.82
N GLY A 142 -21.33 -5.07 -2.57
CA GLY A 142 -20.68 -5.71 -1.42
C GLY A 142 -19.55 -4.86 -0.83
N ALA A 143 -19.73 -4.45 0.44
CA ALA A 143 -18.82 -3.55 1.15
C ALA A 143 -17.37 -4.06 1.20
N GLU A 144 -17.19 -5.35 1.48
CA GLU A 144 -15.86 -5.98 1.55
C GLU A 144 -15.13 -5.94 0.20
N ARG A 145 -15.87 -6.16 -0.90
CA ARG A 145 -15.30 -6.16 -2.25
C ARG A 145 -14.87 -4.77 -2.68
N GLN A 146 -15.72 -3.78 -2.42
CA GLN A 146 -15.37 -2.38 -2.67
C GLN A 146 -14.16 -1.97 -1.85
N ALA A 147 -14.14 -2.29 -0.56
CA ALA A 147 -13.00 -1.96 0.30
C ALA A 147 -11.70 -2.58 -0.24
N MET A 148 -11.71 -3.86 -0.60
CA MET A 148 -10.52 -4.53 -1.14
C MET A 148 -10.09 -3.97 -2.50
N ALA A 149 -11.03 -3.65 -3.39
CA ALA A 149 -10.72 -3.07 -4.69
C ALA A 149 -10.07 -1.68 -4.55
N VAL A 150 -10.66 -0.80 -3.72
CA VAL A 150 -10.17 0.57 -3.51
C VAL A 150 -8.83 0.59 -2.77
N ILE A 151 -8.68 -0.26 -1.74
CA ILE A 151 -7.42 -0.41 -1.01
C ILE A 151 -6.33 -0.96 -1.94
N GLY A 152 -6.68 -1.94 -2.80
CA GLY A 152 -5.76 -2.53 -3.78
C GLY A 152 -5.31 -1.53 -4.84
N ALA A 153 -6.23 -0.75 -5.41
CA ALA A 153 -5.90 0.32 -6.35
C ALA A 153 -5.00 1.39 -5.68
N GLY A 154 -5.36 1.82 -4.47
CA GLY A 154 -4.56 2.75 -3.67
C GLY A 154 -3.17 2.20 -3.34
N LEU A 155 -3.03 0.90 -3.07
CA LEU A 155 -1.74 0.25 -2.83
C LEU A 155 -0.87 0.29 -4.08
N CYS A 156 -1.41 -0.09 -5.23
CA CYS A 156 -0.69 -0.06 -6.51
C CYS A 156 -0.22 1.36 -6.85
N VAL A 157 -1.11 2.36 -6.72
CA VAL A 157 -0.75 3.77 -6.92
C VAL A 157 0.34 4.19 -5.93
N GLY A 158 0.19 3.81 -4.66
CA GLY A 158 1.15 4.11 -3.61
C GLY A 158 2.55 3.56 -3.90
N LEU A 159 2.66 2.30 -4.31
CA LEU A 159 3.93 1.68 -4.66
C LEU A 159 4.60 2.38 -5.86
N VAL A 160 3.83 2.69 -6.92
CA VAL A 160 4.39 3.40 -8.08
C VAL A 160 4.86 4.82 -7.71
N ILE A 161 4.10 5.53 -6.86
CA ILE A 161 4.51 6.84 -6.33
C ILE A 161 5.73 6.69 -5.43
N GLY A 162 5.80 5.66 -4.59
CA GLY A 162 6.93 5.34 -3.72
C GLY A 162 8.22 5.14 -4.52
N ALA A 163 8.14 4.35 -5.60
CA ALA A 163 9.28 4.06 -6.46
C ALA A 163 9.74 5.32 -7.20
N ALA A 164 8.80 6.10 -7.74
CA ALA A 164 9.08 7.38 -8.38
C ALA A 164 9.68 8.38 -7.38
N PHE A 165 9.19 8.39 -6.15
CA PHE A 165 9.71 9.25 -5.08
C PHE A 165 11.14 8.86 -4.70
N PHE A 166 11.39 7.57 -4.51
CA PHE A 166 12.73 7.06 -4.22
C PHE A 166 13.71 7.40 -5.34
N ALA A 167 13.33 7.18 -6.60
CA ALA A 167 14.13 7.56 -7.76
C ALA A 167 14.37 9.08 -7.80
N ALA A 168 13.33 9.89 -7.59
CA ALA A 168 13.43 11.34 -7.57
C ALA A 168 14.38 11.85 -6.48
N VAL A 169 14.38 11.19 -5.33
CA VAL A 169 15.30 11.46 -4.24
C VAL A 169 16.75 11.10 -4.63
N VAL A 170 16.98 9.94 -5.27
CA VAL A 170 18.30 9.52 -5.79
C VAL A 170 18.84 10.51 -6.83
N PHE A 171 17.98 10.95 -7.76
CA PHE A 171 18.33 11.91 -8.82
C PHE A 171 18.23 13.38 -8.38
N ARG A 172 17.95 13.66 -7.10
CA ARG A 172 17.85 15.01 -6.52
C ARG A 172 16.85 15.92 -7.22
N LEU A 173 15.74 15.36 -7.69
CA LEU A 173 14.65 16.13 -8.30
C LEU A 173 13.98 17.05 -7.27
N SER A 174 13.33 18.11 -7.78
CA SER A 174 12.60 19.05 -6.93
C SER A 174 11.32 18.39 -6.36
N PRO A 175 10.87 18.79 -5.16
CA PRO A 175 9.61 18.28 -4.59
C PRO A 175 8.40 18.53 -5.49
N VAL A 176 8.42 19.63 -6.25
CA VAL A 176 7.39 19.95 -7.24
C VAL A 176 7.37 18.92 -8.36
N ALA A 177 8.53 18.50 -8.87
CA ALA A 177 8.61 17.45 -9.88
C ALA A 177 8.05 16.12 -9.34
N CYS A 178 8.35 15.76 -8.09
CA CYS A 178 7.78 14.57 -7.45
C CYS A 178 6.25 14.64 -7.36
N ALA A 179 5.71 15.80 -6.95
CA ALA A 179 4.27 16.02 -6.86
C ALA A 179 3.58 15.92 -8.22
N LEU A 180 4.17 16.50 -9.27
CA LEU A 180 3.64 16.43 -10.63
C LEU A 180 3.62 15.00 -11.16
N ILE A 181 4.70 14.24 -10.97
CA ILE A 181 4.77 12.82 -11.35
C ILE A 181 3.70 12.01 -10.59
N ALA A 182 3.60 12.23 -9.28
CA ALA A 182 2.62 11.53 -8.45
C ALA A 182 1.16 11.84 -8.88
N CYS A 183 0.86 13.10 -9.20
CA CYS A 183 -0.44 13.49 -9.75
C CYS A 183 -0.68 12.88 -11.14
N ALA A 184 0.33 12.84 -12.01
CA ALA A 184 0.21 12.23 -13.34
C ALA A 184 -0.12 10.74 -13.27
N ILE A 185 0.35 10.04 -12.23
CA ILE A 185 0.01 8.63 -11.96
C ILE A 185 -1.40 8.51 -11.36
N ALA A 186 -1.76 9.35 -10.39
CA ALA A 186 -3.01 9.22 -9.65
C ALA A 186 -4.25 9.68 -10.44
N LEU A 187 -4.13 10.71 -11.28
CA LEU A 187 -5.25 11.23 -12.08
C LEU A 187 -5.93 10.18 -12.99
N PRO A 188 -5.22 9.39 -13.81
CA PRO A 188 -5.88 8.37 -14.64
C PRO A 188 -6.53 7.26 -13.80
N VAL A 189 -5.89 6.84 -12.71
CA VAL A 189 -6.43 5.77 -11.85
C VAL A 189 -7.68 6.24 -11.10
N SER A 190 -7.65 7.44 -10.51
CA SER A 190 -8.81 8.02 -9.83
C SER A 190 -9.97 8.26 -10.80
N ARG A 191 -9.70 8.69 -12.04
CA ARG A 191 -10.72 8.80 -13.10
C ARG A 191 -11.35 7.45 -13.40
N TRP A 192 -10.53 6.44 -13.66
CA TRP A 192 -11.00 5.09 -13.95
C TRP A 192 -11.83 4.52 -12.79
N GLU A 193 -11.39 4.73 -11.56
CA GLU A 193 -12.05 4.20 -10.37
C GLU A 193 -13.39 4.87 -10.09
N LEU A 194 -13.47 6.20 -10.18
CA LEU A 194 -14.73 6.92 -9.99
C LEU A 194 -15.74 6.68 -11.12
N LEU A 195 -15.26 6.48 -12.35
CA LEU A 195 -16.14 6.07 -13.46
C LEU A 195 -16.80 4.72 -13.21
N ARG A 196 -16.15 3.78 -12.51
CA ARG A 196 -16.76 2.49 -12.12
C ARG A 196 -17.93 2.66 -11.16
N TYR A 197 -17.94 3.76 -10.41
CA TYR A 197 -19.03 4.13 -9.51
C TYR A 197 -20.05 5.09 -10.16
N GLY A 198 -19.96 5.31 -11.47
CA GLY A 198 -20.85 6.23 -12.20
C GLY A 198 -20.58 7.71 -11.91
N VAL A 199 -19.45 8.05 -11.29
CA VAL A 199 -19.08 9.45 -10.97
C VAL A 199 -18.26 10.04 -12.12
N THR A 200 -18.83 11.01 -12.83
CA THR A 200 -18.26 11.62 -14.05
C THR A 200 -17.80 13.08 -13.86
N GLY A 201 -18.06 13.68 -12.70
CA GLY A 201 -17.75 15.10 -12.42
C GLY A 201 -16.27 15.38 -12.12
N TRP A 202 -15.97 16.55 -11.56
CA TRP A 202 -14.60 17.00 -11.26
C TRP A 202 -13.94 16.28 -10.06
N GLN A 203 -14.67 15.41 -9.36
CA GLN A 203 -14.22 14.74 -8.15
C GLN A 203 -12.97 13.89 -8.38
N TRP A 204 -12.79 13.30 -9.57
CA TRP A 204 -11.58 12.53 -9.87
C TRP A 204 -10.32 13.41 -9.95
N ILE A 205 -10.45 14.67 -10.37
CA ILE A 205 -9.34 15.63 -10.34
C ILE A 205 -8.98 15.93 -8.89
N ALA A 206 -9.98 16.16 -8.04
CA ALA A 206 -9.78 16.43 -6.62
C ALA A 206 -9.08 15.26 -5.93
N VAL A 207 -9.54 14.02 -6.13
CA VAL A 207 -8.90 12.81 -5.60
C VAL A 207 -7.49 12.65 -6.15
N GLY A 208 -7.33 12.74 -7.47
CA GLY A 208 -6.06 12.56 -8.17
C GLY A 208 -4.98 13.59 -7.85
N ILE A 209 -5.35 14.75 -7.29
CA ILE A 209 -4.41 15.77 -6.79
C ILE A 209 -4.23 15.67 -5.28
N ALA A 210 -5.33 15.58 -4.52
CA ALA A 210 -5.28 15.62 -3.06
C ALA A 210 -4.55 14.41 -2.47
N VAL A 211 -4.80 13.20 -2.98
CA VAL A 211 -4.18 12.00 -2.44
C VAL A 211 -2.65 12.02 -2.58
N PRO A 212 -2.07 12.28 -3.76
CA PRO A 212 -0.62 12.46 -3.89
C PRO A 212 -0.03 13.52 -2.97
N VAL A 213 -0.69 14.68 -2.83
CA VAL A 213 -0.22 15.76 -1.95
C VAL A 213 -0.21 15.33 -0.49
N ILE A 214 -1.26 14.65 -0.02
CA ILE A 214 -1.34 14.12 1.35
C ILE A 214 -0.29 13.04 1.57
N THR A 215 -0.18 12.07 0.65
CA THR A 215 0.81 10.99 0.75
C THR A 215 2.23 11.54 0.80
N LEU A 216 2.55 12.52 -0.06
CA LEU A 216 3.84 13.20 -0.03
C LEU A 216 4.00 13.97 1.28
N GLY A 217 2.99 14.67 1.80
CA GLY A 217 3.10 15.37 3.07
C GLY A 217 3.39 14.47 4.28
N VAL A 218 2.81 13.27 4.32
CA VAL A 218 2.85 12.38 5.50
C VAL A 218 3.99 11.37 5.43
N SER A 219 4.23 10.74 4.28
CA SER A 219 5.11 9.57 4.19
C SER A 219 6.55 9.86 4.64
N PRO A 220 7.19 10.99 4.30
CA PRO A 220 8.59 11.17 4.67
C PRO A 220 8.88 11.43 6.14
N ALA A 221 7.93 12.02 6.88
CA ALA A 221 8.04 12.08 8.33
C ALA A 221 8.01 10.66 8.95
N MET A 222 7.20 9.76 8.40
CA MET A 222 7.12 8.37 8.85
C MET A 222 8.35 7.56 8.44
N ILE A 223 8.89 7.77 7.23
CA ILE A 223 10.17 7.19 6.80
C ILE A 223 11.29 7.62 7.74
N GLU A 224 11.36 8.90 8.12
CA GLU A 224 12.36 9.41 9.06
C GLU A 224 12.19 8.76 10.45
N ARG A 225 10.96 8.60 10.93
CA ARG A 225 10.66 7.89 12.18
C ARG A 225 11.14 6.44 12.13
N ASP A 226 10.81 5.69 11.08
CA ASP A 226 11.19 4.28 10.94
C ASP A 226 12.72 4.12 10.90
N ARG A 227 13.43 5.06 10.25
CA ARG A 227 14.89 5.11 10.27
C ARG A 227 15.46 5.40 11.67
N ARG A 228 14.87 6.33 12.41
CA ARG A 228 15.30 6.63 13.79
C ARG A 228 15.09 5.43 14.70
N GLN A 229 13.95 4.76 14.62
CA GLN A 229 13.67 3.54 15.40
C GLN A 229 14.69 2.45 15.10
N ARG A 230 15.03 2.26 13.82
CA ARG A 230 16.09 1.32 13.43
C ARG A 230 17.45 1.68 14.02
N ARG A 231 17.84 2.96 14.00
CA ARG A 231 19.12 3.41 14.59
C ARG A 231 19.19 3.13 16.09
N VAL A 232 18.11 3.40 16.83
CA VAL A 232 18.04 3.09 18.28
C VAL A 232 18.23 1.60 18.52
N ILE A 233 17.53 0.72 17.79
CA ILE A 233 17.70 -0.74 17.90
C ILE A 233 19.15 -1.16 17.59
N MET A 234 19.79 -0.51 16.61
CA MET A 234 21.18 -0.78 16.25
C MET A 234 22.19 -0.31 17.31
N GLU A 235 21.86 0.75 18.06
CA GLU A 235 22.68 1.29 19.15
C GLU A 235 22.53 0.45 20.43
N ASP A 236 21.31 0.01 20.75
CA ASP A 236 21.01 -0.83 21.93
C ASP A 236 21.56 -2.28 21.82
N SER A 237 21.87 -2.73 20.59
CA SER A 237 22.40 -4.08 20.33
C SER A 237 23.94 -4.16 20.36
N ARG A 238 24.63 -3.07 20.72
CA ARG A 238 26.09 -2.98 20.85
C ARG A 238 26.53 -3.01 22.30
#